data_AF-A0A5P2D367-F1
#
_entry.id   AF-A0A5P2D367-F1
#
_cell.length_a   1.000
_cell.length_b   1.000
_cell.length_c   1.000
_cell.angle_alpha   90.00
_cell.angle_beta   90.00
_cell.angle_gamma   90.00
#
_symmetry.space_group_name_H-M   'P 1'
#
loop_
_entity.id
_entity.type
_entity.pdbx_description
1 polymer ?
#
loop_
_entity_poly.entity_id
_entity_poly.type
_entity_poly.pdbx_seq_one_letter_code
_entity_poly.pdbx_strand_id
1 'polypeptide(L)'
;MTAIPTLAAMREVEYRSSGVPLEAYELTREDHRRQKRSEEISESVRLQVEEDIAKCQADPARAERRRQAFENVAKLMQLFKEADHEIMRWRVRLHCGHIMEMEAHYTYADPLSAGSYGRRCSECGSDRQTVVAFEPLGLRGKPPEATKPLPPPLPAKKPTRADLEQRVKSLEKENERLRAKLSD
;
A
#
# COMPACT_ATOMS: atom_id res chain seq x y z
N MET A 1 -1.36 20.98 14.00
CA MET A 1 -2.67 20.38 13.68
C MET A 1 -2.62 19.95 12.24
N THR A 2 -2.44 18.66 12.03
CA THR A 2 -2.25 18.01 10.72
C THR A 2 -3.58 17.99 9.98
N ALA A 3 -3.58 18.53 8.77
CA ALA A 3 -4.73 18.51 7.87
C ALA A 3 -5.08 17.06 7.51
N ILE A 4 -6.33 16.67 7.78
CA ILE A 4 -6.92 15.44 7.28
C ILE A 4 -6.97 15.56 5.76
N PRO A 5 -6.46 14.59 4.98
CA PRO A 5 -6.45 14.70 3.54
C PRO A 5 -7.89 14.76 3.01
N THR A 6 -8.14 15.79 2.23
CA THR A 6 -9.34 15.98 1.41
C THR A 6 -9.64 14.68 0.67
N LEU A 7 -10.87 14.16 0.82
CA LEU A 7 -11.41 13.04 0.04
C LEU A 7 -11.01 13.23 -1.42
N ALA A 8 -10.07 12.41 -1.87
CA ALA A 8 -9.72 12.32 -3.27
C ALA A 8 -11.02 12.01 -4.02
N ALA A 9 -11.39 12.87 -4.97
CA ALA A 9 -12.38 12.50 -5.96
C ALA A 9 -11.95 11.14 -6.51
N MET A 10 -12.75 10.09 -6.24
CA MET A 10 -12.46 8.73 -6.69
C MET A 10 -12.22 8.81 -8.19
N ARG A 11 -10.97 8.59 -8.62
CA ARG A 11 -10.69 8.49 -10.06
C ARG A 11 -11.50 7.31 -10.57
N GLU A 12 -12.27 7.50 -11.64
CA GLU A 12 -12.93 6.41 -12.31
C GLU A 12 -11.85 5.46 -12.84
N VAL A 13 -11.70 4.31 -12.19
CA VAL A 13 -10.81 3.23 -12.61
C VAL A 13 -11.63 2.26 -13.43
N GLU A 14 -11.22 1.99 -14.66
CA GLU A 14 -11.80 0.93 -15.47
C GLU A 14 -11.20 -0.41 -15.04
N TYR A 15 -12.00 -1.24 -14.37
CA TYR A 15 -11.58 -2.56 -13.92
C TYR A 15 -11.56 -3.56 -15.07
N ARG A 16 -10.46 -4.31 -15.17
CA ARG A 16 -10.23 -5.25 -16.26
C ARG A 16 -10.65 -6.67 -15.86
N SER A 17 -11.04 -7.43 -16.87
CA SER A 17 -11.20 -8.89 -16.80
C SER A 17 -10.22 -9.55 -17.75
N SER A 18 -9.82 -10.78 -17.45
CA SER A 18 -8.95 -11.60 -18.31
C SER A 18 -9.32 -13.07 -18.16
N GLY A 19 -9.46 -13.80 -19.27
CA GLY A 19 -9.66 -15.25 -19.24
C GLY A 19 -11.02 -15.70 -18.69
N VAL A 20 -12.07 -14.91 -18.91
CA VAL A 20 -13.46 -15.26 -18.55
C VAL A 20 -14.16 -16.06 -19.65
N PRO A 21 -15.02 -17.04 -19.29
CA PRO A 21 -15.35 -17.49 -17.94
C PRO A 21 -14.20 -18.27 -17.28
N LEU A 22 -13.98 -18.04 -15.99
CA LEU A 22 -12.82 -18.54 -15.26
C LEU A 22 -12.77 -20.07 -15.19
N GLU A 23 -13.93 -20.72 -15.12
CA GLU A 23 -14.09 -22.17 -15.04
C GLU A 23 -13.58 -22.88 -16.29
N ALA A 24 -13.73 -22.24 -17.46
CA ALA A 24 -13.32 -22.77 -18.74
C ALA A 24 -11.93 -22.28 -19.17
N TYR A 25 -11.22 -21.56 -18.31
CA TYR A 25 -9.90 -21.04 -18.64
C TYR A 25 -8.88 -22.18 -18.81
N GLU A 26 -8.32 -22.28 -20.02
CA GLU A 26 -7.26 -23.22 -20.34
C GLU A 26 -5.89 -22.57 -20.13
N LEU A 27 -5.00 -23.26 -19.40
CA LEU A 27 -3.66 -22.76 -19.13
C LEU A 27 -2.84 -22.62 -20.41
N THR A 28 -2.21 -21.46 -20.55
CA THR A 28 -1.30 -21.19 -21.66
C THR A 28 0.13 -21.55 -21.31
N ARG A 29 1.00 -21.64 -22.33
CA ARG A 29 2.45 -21.77 -22.12
C ARG A 29 3.03 -20.63 -21.28
N GLU A 30 2.50 -19.42 -21.41
CA GLU A 30 2.97 -18.27 -20.64
C GLU A 30 2.59 -18.41 -19.16
N ASP A 31 1.42 -18.97 -18.85
CA ASP A 31 1.01 -19.25 -17.47
C ASP A 31 1.96 -20.22 -16.80
N HIS A 32 2.35 -21.30 -17.49
CA HIS A 32 3.36 -22.24 -16.97
C HIS A 32 4.72 -21.57 -16.74
N ARG A 33 5.16 -20.68 -17.64
CA ARG A 33 6.40 -19.93 -17.44
C ARG A 33 6.31 -18.97 -16.24
N ARG A 34 5.18 -18.30 -16.08
CA ARG A 34 4.93 -17.40 -14.92
C ARG A 34 4.94 -18.19 -13.62
N GLN A 35 4.26 -19.33 -13.58
CA GLN A 35 4.25 -20.21 -12.42
C GLN A 35 5.67 -20.66 -12.06
N LYS A 36 6.44 -21.15 -13.04
CA LYS A 36 7.83 -21.56 -12.82
C LYS A 36 8.72 -20.42 -12.30
N ARG A 37 8.60 -19.21 -12.88
CA ARG A 37 9.35 -18.03 -12.39
C ARG A 37 8.98 -17.68 -10.94
N SER A 38 7.70 -17.77 -10.58
CA SER A 38 7.24 -17.55 -9.20
C SER A 38 7.88 -18.54 -8.22
N GLU A 39 7.98 -19.81 -8.61
CA GLU A 39 8.63 -20.88 -7.84
C GLU A 39 10.14 -20.66 -7.69
N GLU A 40 10.83 -20.25 -8.76
CA GLU A 40 12.28 -19.93 -8.72
C GLU A 40 12.58 -18.71 -7.82
N ILE A 41 11.82 -17.62 -7.98
CA ILE A 41 11.92 -16.44 -7.10
C ILE A 41 11.67 -16.85 -5.65
N SER A 42 10.73 -17.75 -5.45
CA SER A 42 10.36 -18.25 -4.14
C SER A 42 11.47 -18.95 -3.41
N GLU A 43 12.15 -19.86 -4.11
CA GLU A 43 13.28 -20.60 -3.57
C GLU A 43 14.43 -19.64 -3.23
N SER A 44 14.70 -18.68 -4.11
CA SER A 44 15.71 -17.64 -3.86
C SER A 44 15.39 -16.82 -2.60
N VAL A 45 14.13 -16.37 -2.45
CA VAL A 45 13.69 -15.64 -1.25
C VAL A 45 13.81 -16.51 0.00
N ARG A 46 13.49 -17.80 -0.07
CA ARG A 46 13.61 -18.72 1.07
C ARG A 46 15.06 -18.82 1.54
N LEU A 47 16.00 -19.04 0.61
CA LEU A 47 17.43 -19.13 0.93
C LEU A 47 17.95 -17.82 1.54
N GLN A 48 17.55 -16.67 1.01
CA GLN A 48 17.94 -15.37 1.55
C GLN A 48 17.41 -15.17 2.98
N VAL A 49 16.17 -15.59 3.24
CA VAL A 49 15.57 -15.52 4.58
C VAL A 49 16.33 -16.41 5.57
N GLU A 50 16.69 -17.64 5.18
CA GLU A 50 17.48 -18.57 6.01
C GLU A 50 18.85 -17.98 6.35
N GLU A 51 19.55 -17.41 5.35
CA GLU A 51 20.83 -16.73 5.56
C GLU A 51 20.69 -15.54 6.52
N ASP A 52 19.66 -14.72 6.34
CA ASP A 52 19.38 -13.57 7.20
C ASP A 52 19.02 -13.98 8.63
N ILE A 53 18.34 -15.11 8.80
CA ILE A 53 18.07 -15.69 10.13
C ILE A 53 19.38 -16.11 10.79
N ALA A 54 20.26 -16.83 10.08
CA ALA A 54 21.56 -17.24 10.62
C ALA A 54 22.41 -16.02 11.03
N LYS A 55 22.43 -14.97 10.21
CA LYS A 55 23.09 -13.69 10.52
C LYS A 55 22.54 -13.02 11.79
N CYS A 56 21.23 -13.11 12.02
CA CYS A 56 20.61 -12.57 13.24
C CYS A 56 20.92 -13.44 14.48
N GLN A 57 21.02 -14.76 14.32
CA GLN A 57 21.41 -15.65 15.42
C GLN A 57 22.86 -15.43 15.86
N ALA A 58 23.75 -15.10 14.92
CA ALA A 58 25.16 -14.81 15.21
C ALA A 58 25.40 -13.42 15.83
N ASP A 59 24.51 -12.45 15.61
CA ASP A 59 24.64 -11.07 16.10
C ASP A 59 23.36 -10.59 16.81
N PRO A 60 23.32 -10.62 18.16
CA PRO A 60 22.16 -10.16 18.93
C PRO A 60 21.78 -8.69 18.66
N ALA A 61 22.74 -7.81 18.38
CA ALA A 61 22.46 -6.41 18.10
C ALA A 61 21.75 -6.25 16.74
N ARG A 62 22.09 -7.09 15.75
CA ARG A 62 21.36 -7.17 14.48
C ARG A 62 19.96 -7.72 14.65
N ALA A 63 19.79 -8.77 15.46
CA ALA A 63 18.47 -9.32 15.76
C ALA A 63 17.54 -8.24 16.36
N GLU A 64 18.05 -7.44 17.29
CA GLU A 64 17.26 -6.39 17.92
C GLU A 64 16.91 -5.25 16.96
N ARG A 65 17.85 -4.79 16.12
CA ARG A 65 17.54 -3.82 15.05
C ARG A 65 16.45 -4.34 14.11
N ARG A 66 16.50 -5.62 13.74
CA ARG A 66 15.49 -6.25 12.88
C ARG A 66 14.12 -6.30 13.54
N ARG A 67 14.06 -6.66 14.83
CA ARG A 67 12.83 -6.62 15.62
C ARG A 67 12.22 -5.21 15.61
N GLN A 68 13.01 -4.21 15.96
CA GLN A 68 12.53 -2.83 16.03
C GLN A 68 12.07 -2.30 14.66
N ALA A 69 12.75 -2.68 13.58
CA ALA A 69 12.31 -2.36 12.22
C ALA A 69 10.93 -2.96 11.92
N PHE A 70 10.69 -4.23 12.25
CA PHE A 70 9.38 -4.85 12.06
C PHE A 70 8.29 -4.22 12.92
N GLU A 71 8.59 -3.85 14.17
CA GLU A 71 7.64 -3.14 15.03
C GLU A 71 7.27 -1.77 14.48
N ASN A 72 8.24 -1.02 13.93
CA ASN A 72 7.99 0.27 13.30
C ASN A 72 7.13 0.14 12.04
N VAL A 73 7.40 -0.88 11.21
CA VAL A 73 6.56 -1.18 10.04
C VAL A 73 5.15 -1.59 10.48
N ALA A 74 5.01 -2.43 11.51
CA ALA A 74 3.69 -2.82 12.03
C ALA A 74 2.89 -1.61 12.54
N LYS A 75 3.53 -0.69 13.27
CA LYS A 75 2.91 0.58 13.70
C LYS A 75 2.50 1.43 12.50
N LEU A 76 3.33 1.52 11.47
CA LEU A 76 3.00 2.23 10.25
C LEU A 76 1.79 1.62 9.55
N MET A 77 1.75 0.29 9.39
CA MET A 77 0.64 -0.42 8.74
C MET A 77 -0.68 -0.26 9.50
N GLN A 78 -0.66 -0.17 10.84
CA GLN A 78 -1.85 0.08 11.64
C GLN A 78 -2.50 1.45 11.38
N LEU A 79 -1.74 2.43 10.89
CA LEU A 79 -2.27 3.75 10.54
C LEU A 79 -3.08 3.72 9.24
N PHE A 80 -2.82 2.76 8.37
CA PHE A 80 -3.49 2.60 7.08
C PHE A 80 -4.59 1.54 7.20
N LYS A 81 -5.68 1.88 7.88
CA LYS A 81 -6.90 1.07 7.82
C LYS A 81 -7.71 1.51 6.61
N GLU A 82 -7.67 0.71 5.54
CA GLU A 82 -8.51 0.92 4.37
C GLU A 82 -9.98 0.78 4.77
N ALA A 83 -10.81 1.73 4.34
CA ALA A 83 -12.24 1.63 4.53
C ALA A 83 -12.82 0.60 3.55
N ASP A 84 -13.92 -0.07 3.90
CA ASP A 84 -14.51 -1.11 3.03
C ASP A 84 -14.82 -0.62 1.61
N HIS A 85 -15.13 0.67 1.44
CA HIS A 85 -15.39 1.26 0.12
C HIS A 85 -14.13 1.54 -0.70
N GLU A 86 -12.96 1.44 -0.09
CA GLU A 86 -11.66 1.54 -0.76
C GLU A 86 -11.14 0.15 -1.20
N ILE A 87 -11.83 -0.92 -0.83
CA ILE A 87 -11.43 -2.29 -1.15
C ILE A 87 -12.20 -2.77 -2.37
N MET A 88 -11.47 -3.04 -3.45
CA MET A 88 -11.98 -3.70 -4.65
C MET A 88 -11.77 -5.21 -4.54
N ARG A 89 -12.76 -5.97 -5.00
CA ARG A 89 -12.76 -7.43 -4.98
C ARG A 89 -12.70 -7.99 -6.39
N TRP A 90 -11.93 -9.05 -6.56
CA TRP A 90 -11.84 -9.83 -7.79
C TRP A 90 -12.06 -11.30 -7.49
N ARG A 91 -12.68 -11.97 -8.44
CA ARG A 91 -12.64 -13.42 -8.53
C ARG A 91 -11.43 -13.78 -9.39
N VAL A 92 -10.55 -14.63 -8.88
CA VAL A 92 -9.28 -14.96 -9.53
C VAL A 92 -9.13 -16.47 -9.69
N ARG A 93 -8.70 -16.87 -10.88
CA ARG A 93 -8.33 -18.24 -11.25
C ARG A 93 -6.85 -18.40 -10.96
N LEU A 94 -6.50 -19.36 -10.10
CA LEU A 94 -5.11 -19.74 -9.86
C LEU A 94 -4.63 -20.78 -10.88
N HIS A 95 -3.31 -20.82 -11.07
CA HIS A 95 -2.64 -21.82 -11.91
C HIS A 95 -3.06 -23.26 -11.56
N CYS A 96 -3.20 -23.58 -10.26
CA CYS A 96 -3.54 -24.92 -9.79
C CYS A 96 -4.94 -25.45 -10.15
N GLY A 97 -5.89 -24.63 -10.63
CA GLY A 97 -7.24 -25.15 -10.86
C GLY A 97 -8.35 -24.47 -10.05
N HIS A 98 -8.01 -23.78 -8.97
CA HIS A 98 -9.02 -23.23 -8.05
C HIS A 98 -9.31 -21.76 -8.31
N ILE A 99 -10.51 -21.35 -7.91
CA ILE A 99 -10.99 -19.97 -8.03
C ILE A 99 -11.19 -19.42 -6.63
N MET A 100 -10.64 -18.25 -6.35
CA MET A 100 -10.75 -17.61 -5.04
C MET A 100 -11.08 -16.12 -5.16
N GLU A 101 -11.47 -15.50 -4.06
CA GLU A 101 -11.61 -14.05 -3.97
C GLU A 101 -10.27 -13.41 -3.62
N MET A 102 -9.99 -12.27 -4.25
CA MET A 102 -8.83 -11.42 -3.97
C MET A 102 -9.31 -10.00 -3.69
N GLU A 103 -8.75 -9.40 -2.65
CA GLU A 103 -8.99 -8.01 -2.26
C GLU A 103 -7.73 -7.17 -2.47
N ALA A 104 -7.90 -5.94 -2.93
CA ALA A 104 -6.87 -4.90 -2.97
C ALA A 104 -7.50 -3.51 -3.04
N HIS A 105 -6.70 -2.48 -2.82
CA HIS A 105 -7.16 -1.09 -2.94
C HIS A 105 -7.76 -0.79 -4.32
N TYR A 106 -8.83 -0.01 -4.36
CA TYR A 106 -9.64 0.24 -5.56
C TYR A 106 -8.89 0.95 -6.71
N THR A 107 -7.72 1.51 -6.44
CA THR A 107 -6.88 2.18 -7.45
C THR A 107 -6.21 1.21 -8.42
N TYR A 108 -6.16 -0.08 -8.10
CA TYR A 108 -5.62 -1.10 -9.00
C TYR A 108 -6.68 -1.50 -10.03
N ALA A 109 -6.36 -1.39 -11.32
CA ALA A 109 -7.28 -1.78 -12.40
C ALA A 109 -7.41 -3.32 -12.54
N ASP A 110 -6.40 -4.05 -12.10
CA ASP A 110 -6.33 -5.51 -12.12
C ASP A 110 -5.60 -6.04 -10.87
N PRO A 111 -5.86 -7.30 -10.48
CA PRO A 111 -5.25 -7.89 -9.28
C PRO A 111 -3.73 -8.10 -9.40
N LEU A 112 -3.18 -8.19 -10.61
CA LEU A 112 -1.75 -8.44 -10.81
C LEU A 112 -0.92 -7.20 -10.44
N SER A 113 -1.44 -6.02 -10.75
CA SER A 113 -0.84 -4.72 -10.45
C SER A 113 -0.80 -4.41 -8.95
N ALA A 114 -1.63 -5.07 -8.14
CA ALA A 114 -1.63 -4.96 -6.68
C ALA A 114 -0.41 -5.65 -6.02
N GLY A 115 0.51 -6.22 -6.79
CA GLY A 115 1.79 -6.73 -6.31
C GLY A 115 1.75 -8.11 -5.66
N SER A 116 0.62 -8.83 -5.74
CA SER A 116 0.49 -10.17 -5.18
C SER A 116 0.65 -11.25 -6.25
N TYR A 117 1.91 -11.56 -6.57
CA TYR A 117 2.26 -12.49 -7.64
C TYR A 117 2.16 -13.96 -7.26
N GLY A 118 2.21 -14.30 -5.97
CA GLY A 118 2.11 -15.68 -5.49
C GLY A 118 1.16 -15.78 -4.29
N ARG A 119 0.19 -16.69 -4.38
CA ARG A 119 -0.83 -16.91 -3.34
C ARG A 119 -0.88 -18.35 -2.85
N ARG A 120 -1.22 -18.54 -1.58
CA ARG A 120 -1.61 -19.84 -1.05
C ARG A 120 -3.02 -20.15 -1.52
N CYS A 121 -3.20 -21.27 -2.22
CA CYS A 121 -4.53 -21.77 -2.55
C CYS A 121 -5.18 -22.36 -1.30
N SER A 122 -6.38 -21.89 -0.95
CA SER A 122 -7.14 -22.37 0.21
C SER A 122 -7.72 -23.78 0.02
N GLU A 123 -7.89 -24.23 -1.23
CA GLU A 123 -8.49 -25.52 -1.53
C GLU A 123 -7.46 -26.66 -1.54
N CYS A 124 -6.39 -26.53 -2.34
CA CYS A 124 -5.35 -27.57 -2.41
C CYS A 124 -4.14 -27.32 -1.51
N GLY A 125 -4.08 -26.19 -0.80
CA GLY A 125 -2.96 -25.83 0.08
C GLY A 125 -1.66 -25.46 -0.64
N SER A 126 -1.64 -25.50 -1.98
CA SER A 126 -0.43 -25.17 -2.74
C SER A 126 -0.06 -23.71 -2.56
N ASP A 127 1.20 -23.50 -2.20
CA ASP A 127 1.76 -22.17 -1.99
C ASP A 127 2.21 -21.53 -3.30
N ARG A 128 2.16 -20.19 -3.34
CA ARG A 128 2.72 -19.35 -4.41
C ARG A 128 2.16 -19.59 -5.81
N GLN A 129 0.88 -19.94 -5.86
CA GLN A 129 0.10 -20.04 -7.07
C GLN A 129 -0.05 -18.67 -7.72
N THR A 130 0.23 -18.62 -9.02
CA THR A 130 0.05 -17.42 -9.85
C THR A 130 -1.41 -17.26 -10.28
N VAL A 131 -1.86 -16.01 -10.39
CA VAL A 131 -3.17 -15.69 -10.96
C VAL A 131 -3.07 -15.73 -12.50
N VAL A 132 -3.92 -16.54 -13.14
CA VAL A 132 -3.90 -16.78 -14.60
C VAL A 132 -5.10 -16.15 -15.31
N ALA A 133 -6.22 -15.98 -14.61
CA ALA A 133 -7.42 -15.31 -15.10
C ALA A 133 -8.15 -14.61 -13.94
N PHE A 134 -8.95 -13.59 -14.23
CA PHE A 134 -9.65 -12.82 -13.21
C PHE A 134 -10.83 -12.02 -13.78
N GLU A 135 -11.78 -11.70 -12.89
CA GLU A 135 -12.88 -10.79 -13.16
C GLU A 135 -13.22 -9.94 -11.91
N PRO A 136 -13.63 -8.68 -12.08
CA PRO A 136 -14.00 -7.82 -10.97
C PRO A 136 -15.36 -8.22 -10.37
N LEU A 137 -15.44 -8.20 -9.05
CA LEU A 137 -16.69 -8.37 -8.28
C LEU A 137 -17.28 -7.02 -7.81
N GLY A 138 -16.46 -5.96 -7.83
CA GLY A 138 -16.84 -4.63 -7.35
C GLY A 138 -16.31 -4.32 -5.96
N LEU A 139 -16.60 -3.11 -5.50
CA LEU A 139 -16.18 -2.64 -4.18
C LEU A 139 -16.86 -3.45 -3.07
N ARG A 140 -16.16 -3.62 -1.95
CA ARG A 140 -16.68 -4.33 -0.77
C ARG A 140 -17.73 -3.50 -0.05
N GLY A 141 -17.52 -2.19 0.07
CA GLY A 141 -18.46 -1.23 0.63
C GLY A 141 -19.05 -0.29 -0.41
N LYS A 142 -20.23 0.26 -0.13
CA LYS A 142 -20.76 1.40 -0.90
C LYS A 142 -19.88 2.62 -0.60
N PRO A 143 -19.43 3.38 -1.62
CA PRO A 143 -18.80 4.67 -1.39
C PRO A 143 -19.67 5.54 -0.49
N PRO A 144 -19.08 6.34 0.42
CA PRO A 144 -19.82 7.36 1.12
C PRO A 144 -20.54 8.20 0.07
N GLU A 145 -21.84 8.45 0.26
CA GLU A 145 -22.53 9.45 -0.53
C GLU A 145 -21.70 10.73 -0.46
N ALA A 146 -21.43 11.34 -1.61
CA ALA A 146 -20.63 12.55 -1.67
C ALA A 146 -21.26 13.57 -0.72
N THR A 147 -20.67 13.69 0.47
CA THR A 147 -21.06 14.72 1.43
C THR A 147 -20.91 16.00 0.64
N LYS A 148 -22.01 16.78 0.49
CA LYS A 148 -22.01 18.06 -0.22
C LYS A 148 -20.69 18.75 0.07
N PRO A 149 -19.97 19.26 -0.96
CA PRO A 149 -18.68 19.89 -0.76
C PRO A 149 -18.79 20.81 0.44
N LEU A 150 -18.08 20.51 1.53
CA LEU A 150 -18.00 21.44 2.63
C LEU A 150 -17.54 22.75 1.98
N PRO A 151 -18.19 23.90 2.28
CA PRO A 151 -17.76 25.16 1.74
C PRO A 151 -16.25 25.27 1.96
N PRO A 152 -15.48 25.64 0.92
CA PRO A 152 -14.03 25.66 1.02
C PRO A 152 -13.66 26.40 2.30
N PRO A 153 -12.73 25.86 3.11
CA PRO A 153 -12.31 26.54 4.33
C PRO A 153 -11.98 27.98 3.93
N LEU A 154 -12.65 28.93 4.58
CA LEU A 154 -12.47 30.35 4.30
C LEU A 154 -10.96 30.59 4.18
N PRO A 155 -10.48 31.19 3.07
CA PRO A 155 -9.06 31.35 2.86
C PRO A 155 -8.52 32.03 4.11
N ALA A 156 -7.60 31.33 4.81
CA ALA A 156 -6.96 31.88 5.99
C ALA A 156 -6.48 33.28 5.59
N LYS A 157 -6.96 34.31 6.32
CA LYS A 157 -6.68 35.71 5.98
C LYS A 157 -5.18 35.81 5.72
N LYS A 158 -4.82 36.08 4.46
CA LYS A 158 -3.41 36.26 4.11
C LYS A 158 -2.89 37.34 5.06
N PRO A 159 -1.84 37.06 5.87
CA PRO A 159 -1.31 38.04 6.78
C PRO A 159 -1.01 39.30 5.98
N THR A 160 -1.49 40.44 6.47
CA THR A 160 -1.28 41.71 5.80
C THR A 160 0.21 42.02 5.79
N ARG A 161 0.64 42.91 4.89
CA ARG A 161 2.04 43.35 4.83
C ARG A 161 2.54 43.85 6.20
N ALA A 162 1.69 44.51 6.97
CA ALA A 162 1.98 44.94 8.33
C ALA A 162 2.22 43.76 9.30
N ASP A 163 1.42 42.70 9.22
CA ASP A 163 1.60 41.49 10.04
C ASP A 163 2.95 40.81 9.74
N LEU A 164 3.35 40.80 8.47
CA LEU A 164 4.63 40.25 8.03
C LEU A 164 5.81 41.12 8.48
N GLU A 165 5.71 42.45 8.35
CA GLU A 165 6.74 43.40 8.79
C GLU A 165 6.95 43.32 10.33
N GLN A 166 5.88 43.18 11.09
CA GLN A 166 5.96 43.00 12.54
C GLN A 166 6.61 41.65 12.91
N ARG A 167 6.29 40.58 12.17
CA ARG A 167 6.89 39.25 12.37
C ARG A 167 8.39 39.25 12.06
N VAL A 168 8.80 39.88 10.96
CA VAL A 168 10.21 40.02 10.58
C VAL A 168 10.98 40.75 11.67
N LYS A 169 10.46 41.91 12.14
CA LYS A 169 11.11 42.69 13.21
C LYS A 169 11.27 41.91 14.52
N SER A 170 10.27 41.09 14.86
CA SER A 170 10.35 40.22 16.04
C SER A 170 11.42 39.14 15.88
N LEU A 171 11.50 38.51 14.71
CA LEU A 171 12.48 37.46 14.41
C LEU A 171 13.91 38.00 14.32
N GLU A 172 14.11 39.20 13.78
CA GLU A 172 15.41 39.87 13.75
C GLU A 172 15.93 40.16 15.15
N LYS A 173 15.08 40.68 16.04
CA LYS A 173 15.42 40.92 17.44
C LYS A 173 15.75 39.63 18.20
N GLU A 174 15.05 38.54 17.89
CA GLU A 174 15.34 37.23 18.47
C GLU A 174 16.66 36.66 17.93
N ASN A 175 16.94 36.82 16.65
CA ASN A 175 18.20 36.40 16.03
C ASN A 175 19.39 37.15 16.63
N GLU A 176 19.27 38.46 16.83
CA GLU A 176 20.30 39.29 17.46
C GLU A 176 20.57 38.86 18.90
N ARG A 177 19.50 38.59 19.68
CA ARG A 177 19.63 38.03 21.04
C ARG A 177 20.32 36.66 21.05
N LEU A 178 20.00 35.79 20.10
CA LEU A 178 20.61 34.46 20.00
C LEU A 178 22.09 34.54 19.58
N ARG A 179 22.43 35.45 18.67
CA ARG A 179 23.83 35.68 18.25
C ARG A 179 24.68 36.28 19.37
N ALA A 180 24.12 37.21 20.16
CA ALA A 180 24.80 37.73 21.34
C ALA A 180 25.08 36.62 22.37
N LYS A 181 24.10 35.75 22.63
CA LYS A 181 24.27 34.56 23.51
C LYS A 181 25.26 33.51 23.00
N LEU A 182 25.55 33.49 21.70
CA LEU A 182 26.51 32.57 21.08
C LEU A 182 27.92 33.19 20.95
N SER A 183 28.05 34.48 21.24
CA SER A 183 29.31 35.24 21.18
C SER A 183 29.89 35.56 22.57
N ASP A 184 29.17 35.20 23.63
CA ASP A 184 29.63 35.08 25.03
C ASP A 184 29.97 33.61 25.34
#